data_AF-A0A920FMK9-F1
#
_entry.id   AF-A0A920FMK9-F1
#
_cell.length_a   1.000
_cell.length_b   1.000
_cell.length_c   1.000
_cell.angle_alpha   90.00
_cell.angle_beta   90.00
_cell.angle_gamma   90.00
#
_symmetry.space_group_name_H-M   'P 1'
#
loop_
_entity.id
_entity.type
_entity.pdbx_description
1 polymer ?
#
loop_
_entity_poly.entity_id
_entity_poly.type
_entity_poly.pdbx_seq_one_letter_code
_entity_poly.pdbx_strand_id
1 'polypeptide(L)'
;MFTGWVKALLALILLEGFHQVLAELIRQRGIDSEPGVGGGHEWSFWLDTANLVFYLFLFFLFFMIALVGVRRYRLSRTSWRGIRFRFDGTIVEISKLMIRGWAITLISLGLLYPLHRHRFQKYWVSRTRFGSSRFYYVGKASELFPIWIRGFLLSLISVGVYSFWLRAGLQRYFWSRTRLEQAQLACNLHGWPLFRESMIYVFFLIFSCGFARPWADERYNRFYLSQFGFVQAPNLEAVIQAASVESGSTGEGVSSLLDLEF
;
A
#
# COMPACT_ATOMS: atom_id res chain seq x y z
N MET A 1 -5.81 17.83 16.00
CA MET A 1 -5.94 16.88 14.86
C MET A 1 -6.05 17.58 13.49
N PHE A 2 -6.31 18.89 13.43
CA PHE A 2 -6.46 19.68 12.19
C PHE A 2 -5.17 20.35 11.65
N THR A 3 -4.01 20.16 12.27
CA THR A 3 -2.78 20.93 11.97
C THR A 3 -1.95 20.39 10.81
N GLY A 4 -2.13 19.14 10.40
CA GLY A 4 -1.32 18.53 9.32
C GLY A 4 -1.70 18.99 7.92
N TRP A 5 -3.01 19.05 7.63
CA TRP A 5 -3.51 19.45 6.31
C TRP A 5 -3.32 20.94 6.05
N VAL A 6 -3.45 21.79 7.07
CA VAL A 6 -3.17 23.24 6.94
C VAL A 6 -1.70 23.51 6.65
N LYS A 7 -0.76 22.78 7.28
CA LYS A 7 0.66 22.88 6.96
C LYS A 7 0.99 22.37 5.56
N ALA A 8 0.35 21.30 5.11
CA ALA A 8 0.50 20.80 3.75
C ALA A 8 -0.06 21.79 2.71
N LEU A 9 -1.19 22.43 3.01
CA LEU A 9 -1.85 23.40 2.15
C LEU A 9 -1.07 24.73 2.10
N LEU A 10 -0.53 25.18 3.23
CA LEU A 10 0.41 26.30 3.29
C LEU A 10 1.73 26.00 2.57
N ALA A 11 2.27 24.80 2.72
CA ALA A 11 3.46 24.39 1.97
C ALA A 11 3.17 24.36 0.46
N LEU A 12 1.99 23.92 0.04
CA LEU A 12 1.57 23.95 -1.36
C LEU A 12 1.46 25.38 -1.89
N ILE A 13 0.78 26.27 -1.17
CA ILE A 13 0.63 27.69 -1.54
C ILE A 13 1.99 28.40 -1.58
N LEU A 14 2.86 28.14 -0.62
CA LEU A 14 4.22 28.72 -0.59
C LEU A 14 5.08 28.18 -1.74
N LEU A 15 4.92 26.93 -2.14
CA LEU A 15 5.65 26.32 -3.26
C LEU A 15 5.14 26.84 -4.61
N GLU A 16 3.82 27.06 -4.73
CA GLU A 16 3.19 27.70 -5.89
C GLU A 16 3.59 29.18 -6.00
N GLY A 17 3.65 29.89 -4.87
CA GLY A 17 4.17 31.26 -4.80
C GLY A 17 5.65 31.35 -5.15
N PHE A 18 6.47 30.39 -4.70
CA PHE A 18 7.88 30.30 -5.07
C PHE A 18 8.06 30.10 -6.58
N HIS A 19 7.20 29.30 -7.21
CA HIS A 19 7.21 29.10 -8.66
C HIS A 19 6.95 30.39 -9.44
N GLN A 20 5.95 31.17 -9.02
CA GLN A 20 5.65 32.46 -9.66
C GLN A 20 6.80 33.45 -9.52
N VAL A 21 7.42 33.50 -8.34
CA VAL A 21 8.59 34.37 -8.09
C VAL A 21 9.79 33.93 -8.92
N LEU A 22 10.05 32.63 -9.07
CA LEU A 22 11.20 32.13 -9.81
C LEU A 22 11.02 32.33 -11.33
N ALA A 23 9.81 32.12 -11.84
CA ALA A 23 9.46 32.44 -13.24
C ALA A 23 9.60 33.95 -13.53
N GLU A 24 9.18 34.80 -12.59
CA GLU A 24 9.30 36.25 -12.71
C GLU A 24 10.76 36.73 -12.58
N LEU A 25 11.56 36.10 -11.72
CA LEU A 25 13.00 36.38 -11.61
C LEU A 25 13.78 35.97 -12.86
N ILE A 26 13.40 34.87 -13.52
CA ILE A 26 13.99 34.45 -14.80
C ILE A 26 13.60 35.45 -15.90
N ARG A 27 12.33 35.86 -15.94
CA ARG A 27 11.85 36.92 -16.86
C ARG A 27 12.58 38.24 -16.65
N GLN A 28 12.79 38.67 -15.40
CA GLN A 28 13.51 39.91 -15.08
C GLN A 28 15.01 39.86 -15.36
N ARG A 29 15.62 38.68 -15.39
CA ARG A 29 17.04 38.51 -15.77
C ARG A 29 17.30 38.65 -17.27
N GLY A 30 16.28 38.88 -18.09
CA GLY A 30 16.46 39.19 -19.52
C GLY A 30 17.16 38.08 -20.29
N ILE A 31 17.00 36.81 -19.90
CA ILE A 31 17.43 35.66 -20.70
C ILE A 31 16.35 35.39 -21.76
N ASP A 32 15.98 36.44 -22.49
CA ASP A 32 15.26 36.30 -23.75
C ASP A 32 16.32 36.43 -24.85
N SER A 33 16.55 35.30 -25.51
CA SER A 33 17.31 35.18 -26.74
C SER A 33 16.94 36.27 -27.74
N GLU A 34 17.94 36.71 -28.51
CA GLU A 34 17.78 37.62 -29.66
C GLU A 34 16.48 37.39 -30.44
N PRO A 35 15.84 38.45 -30.95
CA PRO A 35 14.55 38.38 -31.63
C PRO A 35 14.70 37.59 -32.94
N GLY A 36 14.48 36.27 -32.86
CA GLY A 36 14.68 35.33 -33.98
C GLY A 36 14.82 33.87 -33.56
N VAL A 37 15.13 33.56 -32.28
CA VAL A 37 15.22 32.18 -31.79
C VAL A 37 14.03 31.89 -30.87
N GLY A 38 13.21 30.91 -31.23
CA GLY A 38 11.98 30.50 -30.52
C GLY A 38 12.18 29.86 -29.14
N GLY A 39 12.94 30.50 -28.23
CA GLY A 39 13.38 29.92 -26.95
C GLY A 39 12.42 30.06 -25.76
N GLY A 40 11.43 30.97 -25.80
CA GLY A 40 10.56 31.23 -24.64
C GLY A 40 9.62 30.07 -24.27
N HIS A 41 9.20 29.27 -25.24
CA HIS A 41 8.38 28.08 -25.01
C HIS A 41 9.19 26.88 -24.50
N GLU A 42 10.50 26.81 -24.77
CA GLU A 42 11.33 25.67 -24.36
C GLU A 42 11.63 25.69 -22.86
N TRP A 43 11.92 26.86 -22.29
CA TRP A 43 12.24 26.98 -20.86
C TRP A 43 11.04 26.72 -19.95
N SER A 44 9.85 27.21 -20.32
CA SER A 44 8.61 26.93 -19.59
C SER A 44 8.27 25.44 -19.60
N PHE A 45 8.45 24.76 -20.74
CA PHE A 45 8.27 23.31 -20.85
C PHE A 45 9.19 22.52 -19.90
N TRP A 46 10.48 22.88 -19.80
CA TRP A 46 11.41 22.20 -18.89
C TRP A 46 11.09 22.46 -17.42
N LEU A 47 10.69 23.68 -17.06
CA LEU A 47 10.26 24.03 -15.71
C LEU A 47 8.97 23.27 -15.32
N ASP A 48 7.97 23.26 -16.19
CA ASP A 48 6.71 22.54 -15.97
C ASP A 48 6.94 21.02 -15.84
N THR A 49 7.84 20.47 -16.67
CA THR A 49 8.25 19.07 -16.61
C THR A 49 8.95 18.76 -15.28
N ALA A 50 9.90 19.60 -14.85
CA ALA A 50 10.59 19.44 -13.57
C ALA A 50 9.62 19.51 -12.38
N ASN A 51 8.65 20.44 -12.42
CA ASN A 51 7.61 20.56 -11.41
C ASN A 51 6.71 19.33 -11.35
N LEU A 52 6.26 18.83 -12.51
CA LEU A 52 5.46 17.62 -12.57
C LEU A 52 6.19 16.44 -11.93
N VAL A 53 7.49 16.26 -12.25
CA VAL A 53 8.33 15.23 -11.64
C VAL A 53 8.45 15.44 -10.12
N PHE A 54 8.61 16.68 -9.67
CA PHE A 54 8.66 17.02 -8.25
C PHE A 54 7.35 16.70 -7.52
N TYR A 55 6.20 17.08 -8.07
CA TYR A 55 4.89 16.76 -7.50
C TYR A 55 4.62 15.26 -7.49
N LEU A 56 4.98 14.53 -8.54
CA LEU A 56 4.89 13.07 -8.57
C LEU A 56 5.78 12.43 -7.49
N PHE A 57 6.97 12.98 -7.27
CA PHE A 57 7.87 12.53 -6.20
C PHE A 57 7.28 12.79 -4.81
N LEU A 58 6.73 13.97 -4.55
CA LEU A 58 6.06 14.28 -3.28
C LEU A 58 4.82 13.42 -3.06
N PHE A 59 3.99 13.25 -4.11
CA PHE A 59 2.82 12.39 -4.07
C PHE A 59 3.23 10.94 -3.75
N PHE A 60 4.29 10.45 -4.38
CA PHE A 60 4.85 9.13 -4.10
C PHE A 60 5.28 9.01 -2.64
N LEU A 61 6.05 9.97 -2.11
CA LEU A 61 6.48 9.98 -0.71
C LEU A 61 5.30 10.00 0.26
N PHE A 62 4.31 10.87 0.01
CA PHE A 62 3.08 10.94 0.80
C PHE A 62 2.32 9.61 0.77
N PHE A 63 2.15 9.02 -0.41
CA PHE A 63 1.49 7.74 -0.60
C PHE A 63 2.19 6.61 0.18
N MET A 64 3.54 6.60 0.22
CA MET A 64 4.31 5.65 1.04
C MET A 64 3.95 5.78 2.53
N ILE A 65 3.99 6.99 3.06
CA ILE A 65 3.71 7.24 4.49
C ILE A 65 2.25 6.90 4.81
N ALA A 66 1.32 7.30 3.95
CA ALA A 66 -0.10 7.06 4.11
C ALA A 66 -0.44 5.56 4.15
N LEU A 67 0.16 4.75 3.27
CA LEU A 67 -0.02 3.29 3.25
C LEU A 67 0.33 2.63 4.60
N VAL A 68 1.46 3.04 5.18
CA VAL A 68 1.90 2.54 6.49
C VAL A 68 0.99 3.05 7.61
N GLY A 69 0.65 4.34 7.57
CA GLY A 69 -0.23 4.99 8.55
C GLY A 69 -1.61 4.34 8.61
N VAL A 70 -2.25 4.12 7.46
CA VAL A 70 -3.56 3.46 7.36
C VAL A 70 -3.50 2.04 7.92
N ARG A 71 -2.44 1.28 7.60
CA ARG A 71 -2.30 -0.10 8.09
C ARG A 71 -2.10 -0.14 9.61
N ARG A 72 -1.22 0.72 10.15
CA ARG A 72 -0.96 0.81 11.59
C ARG A 72 -2.21 1.24 12.35
N TYR A 73 -2.94 2.23 11.83
CA TYR A 73 -4.20 2.69 12.38
C TYR A 73 -5.29 1.60 12.39
N ARG A 74 -5.45 0.87 11.27
CA ARG A 74 -6.42 -0.23 11.20
C ARG A 74 -6.09 -1.32 12.22
N LEU A 75 -4.83 -1.75 12.31
CA LEU A 75 -4.45 -2.83 13.22
C LEU A 75 -4.60 -2.44 14.69
N SER A 76 -4.26 -1.20 15.07
CA SER A 76 -4.45 -0.73 16.44
C SER A 76 -5.92 -0.61 16.85
N ARG A 77 -6.82 -0.43 15.88
CA ARG A 77 -8.28 -0.36 16.08
C ARG A 77 -8.97 -1.72 15.96
N THR A 78 -8.35 -2.71 15.32
CA THR A 78 -8.88 -4.08 15.32
C THR A 78 -8.48 -4.81 16.59
N SER A 79 -9.48 -5.28 17.33
CA SER A 79 -9.32 -6.15 18.48
C SER A 79 -10.17 -7.40 18.32
N TRP A 80 -9.67 -8.53 18.81
CA TRP A 80 -10.43 -9.77 18.88
C TRP A 80 -10.31 -10.37 20.27
N ARG A 81 -11.43 -10.73 20.89
CA ARG A 81 -11.51 -11.23 22.28
C ARG A 81 -10.80 -10.31 23.29
N GLY A 82 -10.87 -8.98 23.09
CA GLY A 82 -10.20 -7.99 23.94
C GLY A 82 -8.70 -7.79 23.66
N ILE A 83 -8.07 -8.66 22.87
CA ILE A 83 -6.65 -8.54 22.49
C ILE A 83 -6.55 -7.71 21.20
N ARG A 84 -5.67 -6.71 21.21
CA ARG A 84 -5.45 -5.81 20.05
C ARG A 84 -4.36 -6.35 19.12
N PHE A 85 -4.53 -6.11 17.82
CA PHE A 85 -3.47 -6.29 16.86
C PHE A 85 -2.48 -5.12 16.91
N ARG A 86 -1.20 -5.40 16.68
CA ARG A 86 -0.15 -4.37 16.60
C ARG A 86 0.72 -4.61 15.37
N PHE A 87 1.27 -3.53 14.83
CA PHE A 87 2.19 -3.55 13.71
C PHE A 87 3.48 -2.80 14.04
N ASP A 88 4.60 -3.51 14.08
CA ASP A 88 5.91 -2.95 14.47
C ASP A 88 6.81 -2.67 13.26
N GLY A 89 6.23 -2.42 12.09
CA GLY A 89 7.00 -2.04 10.90
C GLY A 89 7.45 -0.59 10.97
N THR A 90 8.69 -0.35 10.55
CA THR A 90 9.31 0.99 10.46
C THR A 90 9.07 1.59 9.08
N ILE A 91 8.75 2.89 9.02
CA ILE A 91 8.49 3.59 7.75
C ILE A 91 9.70 3.46 6.81
N VAL A 92 10.92 3.66 7.32
CA VAL A 92 12.17 3.56 6.55
C VAL A 92 12.36 2.19 5.90
N GLU A 93 12.09 1.10 6.62
CA GLU A 93 12.22 -0.26 6.08
C GLU A 93 11.22 -0.51 4.94
N ILE A 94 9.99 -0.05 5.12
CA ILE A 94 8.93 -0.18 4.10
C ILE A 94 9.25 0.67 2.88
N SER A 95 9.73 1.89 3.06
CA SER A 95 10.17 2.76 1.97
C SER A 95 11.29 2.12 1.16
N LYS A 96 12.34 1.58 1.82
CA LYS A 96 13.41 0.82 1.14
C LYS A 96 12.86 -0.39 0.37
N LEU A 97 11.88 -1.09 0.94
CA LEU A 97 11.24 -2.23 0.30
C LEU A 97 10.40 -1.82 -0.92
N MET A 98 9.68 -0.69 -0.85
CA MET A 98 8.88 -0.17 -1.96
C MET A 98 9.78 0.31 -3.08
N ILE A 99 10.82 1.09 -2.82
CA ILE A 99 11.76 1.58 -3.84
C ILE A 99 12.41 0.40 -4.58
N ARG A 100 12.94 -0.60 -3.87
CA ARG A 100 13.47 -1.84 -4.49
C ARG A 100 12.42 -2.58 -5.29
N GLY A 101 11.19 -2.56 -4.81
CA GLY A 101 10.03 -3.13 -5.48
C GLY A 101 9.73 -2.50 -6.82
N TRP A 102 9.59 -1.17 -6.81
CA TRP A 102 9.37 -0.35 -7.99
C TRP A 102 10.50 -0.52 -9.00
N ALA A 103 11.76 -0.53 -8.56
CA ALA A 103 12.90 -0.81 -9.44
C ALA A 103 12.76 -2.18 -10.13
N ILE A 104 12.42 -3.24 -9.39
CA ILE A 104 12.21 -4.58 -9.96
C ILE A 104 11.04 -4.59 -10.94
N THR A 105 9.92 -3.95 -10.62
CA THR A 105 8.75 -3.94 -11.50
C THR A 105 8.98 -3.12 -12.76
N LEU A 106 9.66 -1.98 -12.66
CA LEU A 106 9.99 -1.13 -13.81
C LEU A 106 10.96 -1.83 -14.76
N ILE A 107 12.04 -2.40 -14.23
CA ILE A 107 13.07 -3.09 -15.04
C ILE A 107 12.51 -4.35 -15.71
N SER A 108 11.66 -5.11 -15.02
CA SER A 108 11.12 -6.37 -15.54
C SER A 108 9.80 -6.24 -16.30
N LEU A 109 9.32 -5.00 -16.55
CA LEU A 109 7.99 -4.74 -17.11
C LEU A 109 6.84 -5.43 -16.33
N GLY A 110 7.03 -5.67 -15.03
CA GLY A 110 6.09 -6.40 -14.17
C GLY A 110 6.23 -7.93 -14.20
N LEU A 111 7.14 -8.51 -14.97
CA LEU A 111 7.35 -9.97 -15.01
C LEU A 111 7.80 -10.53 -13.65
N LEU A 112 8.63 -9.78 -12.91
CA LEU A 112 9.10 -10.16 -11.58
C LEU A 112 8.19 -9.63 -10.45
N TYR A 113 6.96 -9.26 -10.75
CA TYR A 113 5.96 -8.87 -9.76
C TYR A 113 5.79 -9.88 -8.60
N PRO A 114 5.82 -11.22 -8.82
CA PRO A 114 5.69 -12.20 -7.73
C PRO A 114 6.76 -12.08 -6.65
N LEU A 115 7.99 -11.72 -7.04
CA LEU A 115 9.11 -11.57 -6.11
C LEU A 115 8.89 -10.35 -5.20
N HIS A 116 8.47 -9.23 -5.79
CA HIS A 116 8.08 -8.05 -5.05
C HIS A 116 6.92 -8.37 -4.10
N ARG A 117 5.85 -8.98 -4.61
CA ARG A 117 4.66 -9.34 -3.82
C ARG A 117 5.00 -10.25 -2.64
N HIS A 118 5.86 -11.25 -2.86
CA HIS A 118 6.34 -12.14 -1.80
C HIS A 118 7.06 -11.38 -0.68
N ARG A 119 7.99 -10.49 -1.01
CA ARG A 119 8.74 -9.72 -0.01
C ARG A 119 7.83 -8.78 0.77
N PHE A 120 6.88 -8.14 0.09
CA PHE A 120 5.84 -7.33 0.73
C PHE A 120 5.03 -8.17 1.72
N GLN A 121 4.48 -9.29 1.27
CA GLN A 121 3.69 -10.16 2.12
C GLN A 121 4.48 -10.63 3.34
N LYS A 122 5.72 -11.09 3.13
CA LYS A 122 6.60 -11.54 4.21
C LYS A 122 6.80 -10.44 5.25
N TYR A 123 7.11 -9.23 4.81
CA TYR A 123 7.32 -8.08 5.70
C TYR A 123 6.06 -7.72 6.50
N TRP A 124 4.91 -7.58 5.83
CA TRP A 124 3.65 -7.20 6.49
C TRP A 124 3.23 -8.23 7.54
N VAL A 125 3.32 -9.52 7.19
CA VAL A 125 2.93 -10.61 8.08
C VAL A 125 3.90 -10.67 9.26
N SER A 126 5.22 -10.69 9.02
CA SER A 126 6.22 -10.86 10.08
C SER A 126 6.26 -9.73 11.10
N ARG A 127 5.81 -8.53 10.72
CA ARG A 127 5.74 -7.34 11.58
C ARG A 127 4.36 -7.17 12.24
N THR A 128 3.41 -8.07 12.00
CA THR A 128 2.10 -8.06 12.67
C THR A 128 2.15 -8.97 13.89
N ARG A 129 1.66 -8.47 15.03
CA ARG A 129 1.49 -9.23 16.29
C ARG A 129 0.04 -9.24 16.72
N PHE A 130 -0.34 -10.30 17.43
CA PHE A 130 -1.61 -10.43 18.12
C PHE A 130 -1.32 -10.71 19.60
N GLY A 131 -1.47 -9.70 20.45
CA GLY A 131 -1.02 -9.79 21.85
C GLY A 131 0.49 -10.05 21.93
N SER A 132 0.87 -11.14 22.59
CA SER A 132 2.25 -11.63 22.68
C SER A 132 2.71 -12.41 21.44
N SER A 133 1.78 -13.00 20.68
CA SER A 133 2.08 -13.89 19.56
C SER A 133 2.39 -13.13 18.27
N ARG A 134 3.30 -13.68 17.46
CA ARG A 134 3.68 -13.08 16.16
C ARG A 134 3.16 -13.92 15.00
N PHE A 135 2.84 -13.25 13.89
CA PHE A 135 2.56 -13.94 12.64
C PHE A 135 3.86 -14.25 11.89
N TYR A 136 3.91 -15.40 11.25
CA TYR A 136 5.03 -15.85 10.44
C TYR A 136 4.56 -16.23 9.03
N TYR A 137 5.39 -15.95 8.03
CA TYR A 137 5.11 -16.29 6.63
C TYR A 137 6.17 -17.26 6.11
N VAL A 138 5.75 -18.46 5.73
CA VAL A 138 6.64 -19.58 5.34
C VAL A 138 6.68 -19.82 3.83
N GLY A 139 6.02 -18.98 3.04
CA GLY A 139 5.96 -19.15 1.59
C GLY A 139 7.27 -18.81 0.88
N LYS A 140 7.46 -19.38 -0.31
CA LYS A 140 8.65 -19.18 -1.16
C LYS A 140 8.28 -18.41 -2.42
N ALA A 141 9.23 -17.61 -2.94
CA ALA A 141 9.02 -16.88 -4.19
C ALA A 141 8.87 -17.82 -5.40
N SER A 142 9.63 -18.92 -5.45
CA SER A 142 9.61 -19.88 -6.57
C SER A 142 8.24 -20.53 -6.79
N GLU A 143 7.50 -20.80 -5.72
CA GLU A 143 6.15 -21.39 -5.79
C GLU A 143 5.10 -20.40 -6.33
N LEU A 144 5.36 -19.09 -6.27
CA LEU A 144 4.47 -18.05 -6.78
C LEU A 144 4.60 -17.83 -8.29
N PHE A 145 5.79 -18.05 -8.85
CA PHE A 145 6.05 -17.89 -10.30
C PHE A 145 5.10 -18.71 -11.18
N PRO A 146 4.88 -20.03 -10.98
CA PRO A 146 3.98 -20.80 -11.83
C PRO A 146 2.51 -20.41 -11.65
N ILE A 147 2.11 -19.87 -10.50
CA ILE A 147 0.76 -19.32 -10.30
C ILE A 147 0.63 -18.02 -11.12
N TRP A 148 1.64 -17.15 -11.05
CA TRP A 148 1.66 -15.88 -11.76
C TRP A 148 1.70 -16.04 -13.27
N ILE A 149 2.64 -16.82 -13.80
CA ILE A 149 2.84 -16.98 -15.25
C ILE A 149 1.60 -17.61 -15.89
N ARG A 150 1.07 -18.70 -15.31
CA ARG A 150 -0.17 -19.32 -15.81
C ARG A 150 -1.33 -18.32 -15.75
N GLY A 151 -1.50 -17.64 -14.63
CA GLY A 151 -2.58 -16.68 -14.48
C GLY A 151 -2.45 -15.47 -15.40
N PHE A 152 -1.24 -14.98 -15.62
CA PHE A 152 -0.95 -13.85 -16.50
C PHE A 152 -1.21 -14.22 -17.97
N LEU A 153 -0.71 -15.36 -18.42
CA LEU A 153 -0.91 -15.82 -19.80
C LEU A 153 -2.39 -16.06 -20.10
N LEU A 154 -3.11 -16.77 -19.22
CA LEU A 154 -4.54 -17.00 -19.39
C LEU A 154 -5.33 -15.68 -19.28
N SER A 155 -4.87 -14.74 -18.46
CA SER A 155 -5.50 -13.41 -18.36
C SER A 155 -5.32 -12.62 -19.65
N LEU A 156 -4.19 -12.75 -20.34
CA LEU A 156 -3.99 -12.08 -21.63
C LEU A 156 -4.93 -12.66 -22.70
N ILE A 157 -5.05 -13.99 -22.76
CA ILE A 157 -5.93 -14.69 -23.72
C ILE A 157 -7.40 -14.38 -23.46
N SER A 158 -7.81 -14.30 -22.20
CA SER A 158 -9.21 -14.06 -21.79
C SER A 158 -9.57 -12.58 -21.63
N VAL A 159 -8.76 -11.65 -22.17
CA VAL A 159 -8.99 -10.19 -22.10
C VAL A 159 -9.22 -9.73 -20.64
N GLY A 160 -8.42 -10.25 -19.71
CA GLY A 160 -8.42 -9.85 -18.31
C GLY A 160 -9.36 -10.65 -17.40
N VAL A 161 -10.27 -11.48 -17.94
CA VAL A 161 -11.22 -12.24 -17.12
C VAL A 161 -10.50 -13.24 -16.21
N TYR A 162 -9.45 -13.92 -16.68
CA TYR A 162 -8.72 -14.86 -15.84
C TYR A 162 -7.93 -14.19 -14.70
N SER A 163 -7.81 -12.86 -14.68
CA SER A 163 -7.15 -12.13 -13.58
C SER A 163 -7.82 -12.40 -12.22
N PHE A 164 -9.11 -12.72 -12.19
CA PHE A 164 -9.83 -13.11 -10.97
C PHE A 164 -9.34 -14.45 -10.40
N TRP A 165 -9.03 -15.43 -11.25
CA TRP A 165 -8.44 -16.72 -10.83
C TRP A 165 -6.99 -16.54 -10.39
N LEU A 166 -6.21 -15.70 -11.08
CA LEU A 166 -4.86 -15.34 -10.66
C LEU A 166 -4.88 -14.70 -9.26
N ARG A 167 -5.74 -13.70 -9.04
CA ARG A 167 -5.91 -13.05 -7.73
C ARG A 167 -6.32 -14.04 -6.66
N ALA A 168 -7.30 -14.90 -6.93
CA ALA A 168 -7.74 -15.93 -5.99
C ALA A 168 -6.64 -16.93 -5.64
N GLY A 169 -5.86 -17.38 -6.64
CA GLY A 169 -4.75 -18.32 -6.45
C GLY A 169 -3.60 -17.73 -5.62
N LEU A 170 -3.21 -16.48 -5.90
CA LEU A 170 -2.20 -15.77 -5.12
C LEU A 170 -2.66 -15.57 -3.67
N GLN A 171 -3.89 -15.12 -3.48
CA GLN A 171 -4.45 -14.87 -2.15
C GLN A 171 -4.49 -16.17 -1.35
N ARG A 172 -5.01 -17.25 -1.94
CA ARG A 172 -5.02 -18.59 -1.35
C ARG A 172 -3.61 -19.00 -0.89
N TYR A 173 -2.62 -18.86 -1.77
CA TYR A 173 -1.23 -19.20 -1.47
C TYR A 173 -0.68 -18.37 -0.31
N PHE A 174 -0.90 -17.05 -0.32
CA PHE A 174 -0.35 -16.19 0.72
C PHE A 174 -0.91 -16.53 2.10
N TRP A 175 -2.21 -16.75 2.21
CA TRP A 175 -2.84 -17.05 3.49
C TRP A 175 -2.58 -18.47 3.95
N SER A 176 -2.56 -19.46 3.05
CA SER A 176 -2.21 -20.84 3.42
C SER A 176 -0.78 -20.98 3.94
N ARG A 177 0.10 -20.02 3.63
CA ARG A 177 1.48 -19.97 4.10
C ARG A 177 1.70 -18.99 5.26
N THR A 178 0.65 -18.35 5.77
CA THR A 178 0.71 -17.53 6.98
C THR A 178 0.30 -18.38 8.19
N ARG A 179 1.16 -18.34 9.22
CA ARG A 179 0.95 -19.03 10.50
C ARG A 179 0.87 -18.02 11.64
N LEU A 180 0.04 -18.32 12.62
CA LEU A 180 -0.01 -17.66 13.91
C LEU A 180 0.40 -18.71 14.95
N GLU A 181 1.62 -18.62 15.47
CA GLU A 181 2.23 -19.66 16.30
C GLU A 181 2.12 -21.05 15.62
N GLN A 182 1.26 -21.93 16.14
CA GLN A 182 1.00 -23.28 15.62
C GLN A 182 -0.18 -23.33 14.64
N ALA A 183 -1.06 -22.32 14.61
CA ALA A 183 -2.25 -22.30 13.77
C ALA A 183 -1.93 -21.81 12.35
N GLN A 184 -2.29 -22.61 11.35
CA GLN A 184 -2.20 -22.21 9.95
C GLN A 184 -3.54 -21.63 9.47
N LEU A 185 -3.46 -20.47 8.81
CA LEU A 185 -4.63 -19.87 8.17
C LEU A 185 -5.01 -20.68 6.93
N ALA A 186 -6.30 -20.96 6.78
CA ALA A 186 -6.88 -21.53 5.57
C ALA A 186 -7.61 -20.43 4.80
N CYS A 187 -7.50 -20.46 3.47
CA CYS A 187 -8.27 -19.59 2.60
C CYS A 187 -8.84 -20.44 1.47
N ASN A 188 -10.17 -20.56 1.37
CA ASN A 188 -10.82 -21.34 0.33
C ASN A 188 -11.34 -20.48 -0.83
N LEU A 189 -10.55 -19.49 -1.24
CA LEU A 189 -10.99 -18.51 -2.23
C LEU A 189 -10.88 -19.07 -3.66
N HIS A 190 -12.01 -19.15 -4.37
CA HIS A 190 -12.09 -19.53 -5.78
C HIS A 190 -12.31 -18.32 -6.71
N GLY A 191 -11.86 -18.44 -7.96
CA GLY A 191 -11.95 -17.36 -8.96
C GLY A 191 -13.38 -17.00 -9.36
N TRP A 192 -14.27 -17.99 -9.51
CA TRP A 192 -15.66 -17.74 -9.92
C TRP A 192 -16.47 -16.94 -8.88
N PRO A 193 -16.49 -17.30 -7.58
CA PRO A 193 -17.13 -16.47 -6.57
C PRO A 193 -16.54 -15.06 -6.49
N LEU A 194 -15.21 -14.93 -6.62
CA LEU A 194 -14.53 -13.63 -6.66
C LEU A 194 -15.03 -12.77 -7.82
N PHE A 195 -15.11 -13.35 -9.02
CA PHE A 195 -15.61 -12.68 -10.21
C PHE A 195 -17.05 -12.22 -10.02
N ARG A 196 -17.94 -13.12 -9.59
CA ARG A 196 -19.35 -12.81 -9.32
C ARG A 196 -19.50 -11.65 -8.33
N GLU A 197 -18.81 -11.70 -7.19
CA GLU A 197 -18.91 -10.63 -6.18
C GLU A 197 -18.30 -9.32 -6.69
N SER A 198 -17.28 -9.37 -7.55
CA SER A 198 -16.73 -8.17 -8.19
C SER A 198 -17.73 -7.54 -9.18
N MET A 199 -18.48 -8.35 -9.93
CA MET A 199 -19.53 -7.86 -10.83
C MET A 199 -20.66 -7.20 -10.04
N ILE A 200 -21.08 -7.80 -8.93
CA ILE A 200 -22.09 -7.22 -8.04
C ILE A 200 -21.59 -5.90 -7.46
N TYR A 201 -20.33 -5.84 -7.01
CA TYR A 201 -19.71 -4.61 -6.49
C TYR A 201 -19.74 -3.47 -7.50
N VAL A 202 -19.34 -3.75 -8.75
CA VAL A 202 -19.37 -2.78 -9.85
C VAL A 202 -20.79 -2.38 -10.21
N PHE A 203 -21.74 -3.32 -10.21
CA PHE A 203 -23.15 -3.03 -10.43
C PHE A 203 -23.69 -2.04 -9.40
N PHE A 204 -23.42 -2.25 -8.10
CA PHE A 204 -23.79 -1.30 -7.06
C PHE A 204 -23.18 0.09 -7.30
N LEU A 205 -21.89 0.15 -7.64
CA LEU A 205 -21.20 1.41 -7.92
C LEU A 205 -21.82 2.18 -9.08
N ILE A 206 -22.09 1.50 -10.20
CA ILE A 206 -22.62 2.14 -11.41
C ILE A 206 -24.07 2.59 -11.17
N PHE A 207 -24.92 1.69 -10.66
CA PHE A 207 -26.36 1.96 -10.53
C PHE A 207 -26.66 3.04 -9.48
N SER A 208 -25.86 3.11 -8.41
CA SER A 208 -26.03 4.11 -7.35
C SER A 208 -25.19 5.37 -7.53
N CYS A 209 -24.47 5.52 -8.65
CA CYS A 209 -23.44 6.55 -8.84
C CYS A 209 -22.44 6.64 -7.67
N GLY A 210 -22.11 5.49 -7.08
CA GLY A 210 -21.21 5.36 -5.94
C GLY A 210 -21.82 5.58 -4.56
N PHE A 211 -23.11 5.94 -4.45
CA PHE A 211 -23.77 6.09 -3.15
C PHE A 211 -23.86 4.76 -2.40
N ALA A 212 -24.03 3.64 -3.10
CA ALA A 212 -24.13 2.31 -2.51
C ALA A 212 -22.77 1.66 -2.15
N ARG A 213 -21.66 2.41 -2.21
CA ARG A 213 -20.32 1.92 -1.83
C ARG A 213 -20.27 1.24 -0.45
N PRO A 214 -20.81 1.80 0.66
CA PRO A 214 -20.70 1.15 1.96
C PRO A 214 -21.42 -0.21 2.04
N TRP A 215 -22.56 -0.36 1.35
CA TRP A 215 -23.25 -1.66 1.24
C TRP A 215 -22.47 -2.66 0.39
N ALA A 216 -21.89 -2.19 -0.72
CA ALA A 216 -21.05 -3.01 -1.58
C ALA A 216 -19.79 -3.49 -0.85
N ASP A 217 -19.13 -2.60 -0.09
CA ASP A 217 -17.96 -2.90 0.72
C ASP A 217 -18.29 -3.91 1.82
N GLU A 218 -19.41 -3.74 2.54
CA GLU A 218 -19.84 -4.68 3.59
C GLU A 218 -20.10 -6.07 3.02
N ARG A 219 -20.84 -6.17 1.92
CA ARG A 219 -21.10 -7.44 1.24
C ARG A 219 -19.79 -8.10 0.79
N TYR A 220 -18.91 -7.33 0.17
CA TYR A 220 -17.62 -7.82 -0.34
C TYR A 220 -16.73 -8.31 0.81
N ASN A 221 -16.64 -7.54 1.90
CA ASN A 221 -15.88 -7.91 3.09
C ASN A 221 -16.45 -9.16 3.76
N ARG A 222 -17.78 -9.25 3.91
CA ARG A 222 -18.44 -10.45 4.43
C ARG A 222 -18.12 -11.69 3.61
N PHE A 223 -18.18 -11.59 2.28
CA PHE A 223 -17.76 -12.66 1.38
C PHE A 223 -16.31 -13.04 1.60
N TYR A 224 -15.38 -12.08 1.66
CA TYR A 224 -13.97 -12.37 1.89
C TYR A 224 -13.74 -13.06 3.23
N LEU A 225 -14.34 -12.55 4.30
CA LEU A 225 -14.25 -13.12 5.64
C LEU A 225 -14.79 -14.56 5.68
N SER A 226 -15.85 -14.86 4.92
CA SER A 226 -16.40 -16.22 4.86
C SER A 226 -15.48 -17.24 4.18
N GLN A 227 -14.47 -16.79 3.43
CA GLN A 227 -13.48 -17.68 2.79
C GLN A 227 -12.30 -17.99 3.70
N PHE A 228 -12.16 -17.28 4.83
CA PHE A 228 -11.09 -17.49 5.79
C PHE A 228 -11.51 -18.50 6.85
N GLY A 229 -10.56 -19.35 7.23
CA GLY A 229 -10.70 -20.27 8.33
C GLY A 229 -9.34 -20.61 8.93
N PHE A 230 -9.33 -21.51 9.91
CA PHE A 230 -8.12 -22.07 10.47
C PHE A 230 -8.08 -23.56 10.17
N VAL A 231 -6.92 -24.06 9.71
CA VAL A 231 -6.72 -25.52 9.56
C VAL A 231 -6.66 -26.17 10.95
N GLN A 232 -6.06 -25.46 11.91
CA GLN A 232 -5.94 -25.87 13.30
C GLN A 232 -6.26 -24.66 14.19
N ALA A 233 -7.11 -24.85 15.19
CA ALA A 233 -7.48 -23.77 16.10
C ALA A 233 -6.25 -23.29 16.88
N PRO A 234 -5.97 -21.97 16.92
CA PRO A 234 -4.88 -21.45 17.74
C PRO A 234 -5.17 -21.70 19.22
N ASN A 235 -4.15 -22.10 19.98
CA ASN A 235 -4.22 -22.13 21.44
C ASN A 235 -4.18 -20.69 21.97
N LEU A 236 -5.36 -20.09 22.08
CA LEU A 236 -5.54 -18.67 22.45
C LEU A 236 -5.48 -18.43 23.96
N GLU A 237 -5.64 -19.48 24.76
CA GLU A 237 -5.55 -19.39 26.23
C GLU A 237 -4.12 -19.07 26.67
N ALA A 238 -3.12 -19.52 25.90
CA ALA A 238 -1.73 -19.16 26.11
C ALA A 238 -1.39 -17.72 25.66
N VAL A 239 -2.25 -17.08 24.85
CA VAL A 239 -2.02 -15.72 24.34
C VAL A 239 -2.51 -14.71 25.37
N ILE A 240 -1.76 -14.59 26.47
CA ILE A 240 -1.97 -13.52 27.45
C ILE A 240 -1.78 -12.18 26.72
N GLN A 241 -2.67 -11.23 27.01
CA GLN A 241 -2.56 -9.85 26.55
C GLN A 241 -1.19 -9.35 26.98
N ALA A 242 -0.22 -9.32 26.05
CA ALA A 242 1.07 -8.70 26.28
C ALA A 242 0.75 -7.32 26.85
N ALA A 243 1.10 -7.16 28.13
CA ALA A 243 0.76 -6.00 28.92
C ALA A 243 1.09 -4.75 28.10
N SER A 244 0.26 -3.73 28.28
CA SER A 244 0.48 -2.38 27.78
C SER A 244 1.89 -1.90 28.10
N VAL A 245 2.87 -2.26 27.28
CA VAL A 245 4.10 -1.50 27.16
C VAL A 245 3.66 -0.25 26.40
N GLU A 246 3.29 0.75 27.19
CA GLU A 246 3.29 2.16 26.78
C GLU A 246 4.51 2.38 25.91
N SER A 247 4.27 2.73 24.65
CA SER A 247 5.30 3.24 23.76
C SER A 247 4.61 3.97 22.63
N GLY A 248 4.62 5.30 22.78
CA GLY A 248 4.43 6.26 21.72
C GLY A 248 3.07 6.31 21.08
N SER A 249 2.25 7.23 21.60
CA SER A 249 1.48 8.08 20.68
C SER A 249 2.44 8.56 19.58
N THR A 250 1.95 8.72 18.35
CA THR A 250 2.78 9.07 17.18
C THR A 250 3.66 10.32 17.36
N GLY A 251 3.45 11.12 18.41
CA GLY A 251 4.38 12.16 18.85
C GLY A 251 5.75 11.65 19.32
N GLU A 252 5.84 10.52 20.01
CA GLU A 252 7.12 10.03 20.57
C GLU A 252 8.03 9.37 19.55
N GLY A 253 7.48 8.79 18.47
CA GLY A 253 8.31 8.21 17.39
C GLY A 253 8.98 9.28 16.52
N VAL A 254 8.49 10.51 16.55
CA VAL A 254 9.12 11.68 15.92
C VAL A 254 10.11 12.32 16.88
N SER A 255 9.78 12.40 18.18
CA SER A 255 10.75 12.88 19.17
C SER A 255 11.96 11.96 19.27
N SER A 256 11.80 10.63 19.24
CA SER A 256 12.93 9.69 19.25
C SER A 256 13.80 9.73 17.98
N LEU A 257 13.30 10.31 16.88
CA LEU A 257 14.07 10.59 15.66
C LEU A 257 14.81 11.94 15.75
N LEU A 258 14.31 12.87 16.56
CA LEU A 258 14.91 14.17 16.85
C LEU A 258 15.91 14.09 18.01
N ASP A 259 15.72 13.16 18.96
CA ASP A 259 16.63 12.88 20.08
C ASP A 259 17.91 12.12 19.65
N LEU A 260 18.09 11.84 18.35
CA LEU A 260 19.30 11.24 17.78
C LEU A 260 20.33 12.26 17.28
N GLU A 261 20.11 13.54 17.54
CA GLU A 261 21.11 14.59 17.34
C GLU A 261 21.12 15.48 18.58
N PHE A 262 22.10 15.24 19.47
CA PHE A 262 23.12 16.17 19.96
C PHE A 262 23.97 15.50 21.05
#